data_AF-A0A7S2WE97-F1
#
_entry.id   AF-A0A7S2WE97-F1
#
_cell.length_a   1.000
_cell.length_b   1.000
_cell.length_c   1.000
_cell.angle_alpha   90.00
_cell.angle_beta   90.00
_cell.angle_gamma   90.00
#
_symmetry.space_group_name_H-M   'P 1'
#
loop_
_entity.id
_entity.type
_entity.pdbx_description
1 polymer ?
#
loop_
_entity_poly.entity_id
_entity_poly.type
_entity_poly.pdbx_seq_one_letter_code
_entity_poly.pdbx_strand_id
1 'polypeptide(L)'
;VNWWQTDVFMLQIPWSLKQIWQMRLVDLVSKWAGVPCEQTVMYGLRQYEAGARLLTHVDRLSTHVVSLIVNVAQGGLDQEWPVEVFDHAGRLHEVVMEPGDIV
;
A
#
# COMPACT_ATOMS: atom_id res chain seq x y z
N VAL A 1 -19.69 -4.37 -19.81
CA VAL A 1 -19.08 -3.02 -19.88
C VAL A 1 -17.72 -3.16 -19.24
N ASN A 2 -16.68 -3.25 -20.07
CA ASN A 2 -15.25 -3.52 -19.81
C ASN A 2 -14.90 -4.27 -18.51
N TRP A 3 -14.71 -5.59 -18.66
CA TRP A 3 -14.48 -6.58 -17.60
C TRP A 3 -13.00 -6.96 -17.43
N TRP A 4 -12.09 -6.01 -17.60
CA TRP A 4 -10.67 -6.33 -17.50
C TRP A 4 -10.25 -6.20 -16.03
N GLN A 5 -10.18 -7.35 -15.36
CA GLN A 5 -9.51 -7.52 -14.08
C GLN A 5 -8.24 -8.33 -14.41
N THR A 6 -7.08 -7.67 -14.48
CA THR A 6 -5.82 -8.42 -14.60
C THR A 6 -5.31 -8.77 -13.19
N ASP A 7 -4.58 -9.87 -13.12
CA ASP A 7 -4.01 -10.37 -11.88
C ASP A 7 -2.95 -9.41 -11.34
N VAL A 8 -2.83 -9.38 -10.01
CA VAL A 8 -1.76 -8.65 -9.31
C VAL A 8 -0.62 -9.60 -9.07
N PHE A 9 0.58 -9.26 -9.53
CA PHE A 9 1.76 -10.08 -9.30
C PHE A 9 2.33 -9.82 -7.91
N MET A 10 2.58 -10.89 -7.17
CA MET A 10 3.27 -10.84 -5.87
C MET A 10 4.75 -11.16 -6.07
N LEU A 11 5.59 -10.16 -5.91
CA LEU A 11 7.04 -10.29 -5.98
C LEU A 11 7.58 -10.74 -4.62
N GLN A 12 8.42 -11.77 -4.66
CA GLN A 12 9.09 -12.27 -3.46
C GLN A 12 10.20 -11.30 -3.04
N ILE A 13 10.27 -11.02 -1.75
CA ILE A 13 11.30 -10.17 -1.15
C ILE A 13 12.24 -11.08 -0.34
N PRO A 14 13.57 -10.96 -0.50
CA PRO A 14 14.51 -11.67 0.37
C PRO A 14 14.21 -11.37 1.85
N TRP A 15 14.27 -12.41 2.69
CA TRP A 15 13.93 -12.30 4.12
C TRP A 15 14.72 -11.23 4.87
N SER A 16 16.02 -11.10 4.58
CA SER A 16 16.88 -10.09 5.18
C SER A 16 16.42 -8.67 4.82
N LEU A 17 16.04 -8.43 3.55
CA LEU A 17 15.53 -7.15 3.10
C LEU A 17 14.16 -6.85 3.74
N LYS A 18 13.27 -7.85 3.78
CA LYS A 18 11.96 -7.73 4.45
C LYS A 18 12.12 -7.30 5.91
N GLN A 19 13.07 -7.89 6.64
CA GLN A 19 13.32 -7.55 8.04
C GLN A 19 13.82 -6.11 8.20
N ILE A 20 14.72 -5.65 7.33
CA ILE A 20 15.21 -4.25 7.34
C ILE A 20 14.04 -3.29 7.13
N TRP A 21 13.18 -3.56 6.15
CA TRP A 21 12.01 -2.73 5.86
C TRP A 21 11.03 -2.69 7.03
N GLN A 22 10.69 -3.85 7.61
CA GLN A 22 9.81 -3.93 8.77
C GLN A 22 10.33 -3.09 9.94
N MET A 23 11.62 -3.22 10.28
CA MET A 23 12.21 -2.45 11.39
C MET A 23 12.20 -0.94 11.13
N ARG A 24 12.53 -0.52 9.91
CA ARG A 24 12.59 0.91 9.54
C ARG A 24 11.20 1.55 9.48
N LEU A 25 10.24 0.85 8.89
CA LEU A 25 8.86 1.35 8.77
C LEU A 25 8.18 1.43 10.13
N VAL A 26 8.39 0.47 11.04
CA VAL A 26 7.86 0.56 12.40
C VAL A 26 8.35 1.82 13.11
N ASP A 27 9.64 2.13 13.05
CA ASP A 27 10.20 3.33 13.66
C ASP A 27 9.60 4.61 13.06
N LEU A 28 9.50 4.68 11.73
CA LEU A 28 8.94 5.83 11.01
C LEU A 28 7.46 6.04 11.32
N VAL A 29 6.65 4.97 11.27
CA VAL A 29 5.21 5.03 11.54
C VAL A 29 4.93 5.32 13.00
N SER A 30 5.71 4.76 13.94
CA SER A 30 5.55 5.07 15.37
C SER A 30 5.79 6.55 15.64
N LYS A 31 6.80 7.14 14.99
CA LYS A 31 7.09 8.58 15.09
C LYS A 31 5.98 9.43 14.49
N TRP A 32 5.47 9.06 13.32
CA TRP A 32 4.36 9.78 12.66
C TRP A 32 3.06 9.68 13.45
N ALA A 33 2.70 8.50 13.94
CA ALA A 33 1.49 8.25 14.72
C ALA A 33 1.57 8.82 16.15
N GLY A 34 2.77 9.11 16.64
CA GLY A 34 3.01 9.60 18.01
C GLY A 34 2.80 8.52 19.09
N VAL A 35 2.68 7.25 18.69
CA VAL A 35 2.49 6.11 19.59
C VAL A 35 3.38 4.94 19.15
N PRO A 36 3.88 4.09 20.07
CA PRO A 36 4.61 2.89 19.69
C PRO A 36 3.75 1.94 18.85
N CYS A 37 4.25 1.52 17.68
CA CYS A 37 3.60 0.53 16.83
C CYS A 37 4.37 -0.81 16.87
N GLU A 38 3.64 -1.89 16.63
CA GLU A 38 4.21 -3.24 16.44
C GLU A 38 3.98 -3.68 14.99
N GLN A 39 4.98 -4.34 14.39
CA GLN A 39 4.82 -4.95 13.08
C GLN A 39 3.96 -6.21 13.18
N THR A 40 2.76 -6.18 12.58
CA THR A 40 1.86 -7.34 12.55
C THR A 40 2.01 -8.15 11.25
N VAL A 41 1.94 -7.50 10.08
CA VAL A 41 1.99 -8.18 8.79
C VAL A 41 2.58 -7.30 7.69
N MET A 42 3.30 -7.92 6.76
CA MET A 42 3.75 -7.30 5.52
C MET A 42 3.47 -8.28 4.38
N TYR A 43 2.54 -7.89 3.50
CA TYR A 43 2.00 -8.73 2.45
C TYR A 43 2.95 -8.96 1.26
N GLY A 44 4.10 -8.27 1.20
CA GLY A 44 5.08 -8.38 0.12
C GLY A 44 4.96 -7.25 -0.92
N LEU A 45 5.75 -7.32 -2.00
CA LEU A 45 5.66 -6.34 -3.09
C LEU A 45 4.58 -6.77 -4.07
N ARG A 46 3.71 -5.83 -4.46
CA ARG A 46 2.69 -6.02 -5.49
C ARG A 46 3.08 -5.22 -6.73
N GLN A 47 3.00 -5.85 -7.90
CA GLN A 47 3.15 -5.19 -9.19
C GLN A 47 1.78 -5.16 -9.87
N TYR A 48 1.40 -3.96 -10.28
CA TYR A 48 0.16 -3.67 -10.97
C TYR A 48 0.50 -3.23 -12.40
N GLU A 49 -0.12 -3.88 -13.37
CA GLU A 49 0.05 -3.57 -14.79
C GLU A 49 -1.25 -2.99 -15.38
N ALA A 50 -1.24 -2.69 -16.68
CA ALA A 50 -2.40 -2.13 -17.36
C ALA A 50 -3.68 -2.95 -17.11
N GLY A 51 -4.73 -2.27 -16.65
CA GLY A 51 -6.01 -2.88 -16.30
C GLY A 51 -6.06 -3.51 -14.90
N ALA A 52 -5.00 -3.40 -14.10
CA ALA A 52 -5.01 -3.92 -12.73
C ALA A 52 -5.85 -3.01 -11.84
N ARG A 53 -6.73 -3.64 -11.06
CA ARG A 53 -7.56 -2.94 -10.08
C ARG A 53 -7.60 -3.72 -8.79
N LEU A 54 -7.33 -3.02 -7.70
CA LEU A 54 -7.63 -3.52 -6.37
C LEU A 54 -9.05 -3.10 -6.01
N LEU A 55 -9.91 -4.06 -5.68
CA LEU A 55 -11.28 -3.75 -5.25
C LEU A 55 -11.26 -3.08 -3.88
N THR A 56 -12.19 -2.15 -3.69
CA THR A 56 -12.39 -1.47 -2.41
C THR A 56 -12.63 -2.51 -1.31
N HIS A 57 -11.87 -2.40 -0.23
CA HIS A 57 -11.98 -3.25 0.94
C HIS A 57 -11.57 -2.46 2.17
N VAL A 58 -11.87 -3.01 3.34
CA VAL A 58 -11.32 -2.55 4.61
C VAL A 58 -10.30 -3.56 5.11
N ASP A 59 -9.21 -3.06 5.68
CA ASP A 59 -8.23 -3.92 6.35
C ASP A 59 -8.82 -4.61 7.58
N ARG A 60 -8.13 -5.65 8.06
CA ARG A 60 -8.61 -6.43 9.20
C ARG A 60 -8.56 -5.61 10.49
N LEU A 61 -9.73 -5.20 10.97
CA LEU A 61 -9.92 -4.39 12.18
C LEU A 61 -9.28 -4.98 13.44
N SER A 62 -9.24 -6.31 13.56
CA SER A 62 -8.75 -6.96 14.79
C SER A 62 -7.23 -6.85 14.99
N THR A 63 -6.47 -6.55 13.94
CA THR A 63 -4.99 -6.58 14.00
C THR A 63 -4.32 -5.33 13.44
N HIS A 64 -5.04 -4.45 12.74
CA HIS A 64 -4.45 -3.27 12.11
C HIS A 64 -5.04 -2.00 12.71
N VAL A 65 -4.17 -1.23 13.35
CA VAL A 65 -4.46 0.15 13.78
C VAL A 65 -3.92 1.15 12.75
N VAL A 66 -2.81 0.82 12.10
CA VAL A 66 -2.18 1.61 11.04
C VAL A 66 -1.78 0.67 9.91
N SER A 67 -2.11 1.05 8.68
CA SER A 67 -1.66 0.42 7.45
C SER A 67 -0.87 1.43 6.63
N LEU A 68 -0.01 0.93 5.75
CA LEU A 68 0.82 1.77 4.89
C LEU A 68 0.93 1.16 3.49
N ILE A 69 0.94 2.03 2.50
CA ILE A 69 1.26 1.71 1.10
C ILE A 69 2.52 2.47 0.75
N VAL A 70 3.54 1.78 0.23
CA VAL A 70 4.77 2.40 -0.26
C VAL A 70 4.85 2.23 -1.76
N ASN A 71 4.99 3.34 -2.48
CA ASN A 71 5.30 3.28 -3.91
C ASN A 71 6.80 3.06 -4.07
N VAL A 72 7.20 1.84 -4.43
CA VAL A 72 8.62 1.49 -4.57
C VAL A 72 9.17 1.96 -5.91
N ALA A 73 8.40 1.79 -6.97
CA ALA A 73 8.75 2.19 -8.33
C ALA A 73 7.49 2.25 -9.18
N GLN A 74 7.48 3.17 -10.15
CA GLN A 74 6.46 3.25 -11.19
C GLN A 74 7.09 3.69 -12.51
N GLY A 75 6.50 3.29 -13.62
CA GLY A 75 6.96 3.67 -14.94
C GLY A 75 5.99 3.19 -16.03
N GLY A 76 5.99 3.89 -17.17
CA GLY A 76 5.11 3.55 -18.30
C GLY A 76 3.62 3.72 -17.98
N LEU A 77 3.26 4.67 -17.11
CA LEU A 77 1.87 5.00 -16.83
C LEU A 77 1.28 5.80 -17.99
N ASP A 78 0.21 5.29 -18.61
CA ASP A 78 -0.55 6.02 -19.63
C ASP A 78 -1.46 7.10 -19.01
N GLN A 79 -1.78 6.98 -17.72
CA GLN A 79 -2.60 7.90 -16.94
C GLN A 79 -2.26 7.76 -15.44
N GLU A 80 -2.68 8.74 -14.63
CA GLU A 80 -2.58 8.65 -13.17
C GLU A 80 -3.33 7.42 -12.63
N TRP A 81 -2.76 6.82 -11.59
CA TRP A 81 -3.31 5.64 -10.93
C TRP A 81 -3.31 5.86 -9.41
N PRO A 82 -4.31 6.60 -8.89
CA PRO A 82 -4.33 7.03 -7.49
C PRO A 82 -4.72 5.91 -6.53
N VAL A 83 -4.27 6.03 -5.29
CA VAL A 83 -4.85 5.31 -4.15
C VAL A 83 -6.15 6.01 -3.75
N GLU A 84 -7.25 5.28 -3.85
CA GLU A 84 -8.59 5.73 -3.46
C GLU A 84 -8.87 5.36 -2.00
N VAL A 85 -9.15 6.36 -1.16
CA VAL A 85 -9.49 6.18 0.26
C VAL A 85 -10.83 6.85 0.57
N PHE A 86 -11.78 6.07 1.10
CA PHE A 86 -13.00 6.64 1.67
C PHE A 86 -12.78 6.94 3.15
N ASP A 87 -13.04 8.19 3.55
CA ASP A 87 -13.00 8.56 4.96
C ASP A 87 -14.28 8.16 5.70
N HIS A 88 -14.30 8.39 7.02
CA HIS A 88 -15.45 8.09 7.87
C HIS A 88 -16.71 8.91 7.55
N ALA A 89 -16.61 9.99 6.78
CA ALA A 89 -17.74 10.77 6.29
C ALA A 89 -18.21 10.31 4.90
N GLY A 90 -17.62 9.26 4.34
CA GLY A 90 -17.92 8.74 3.02
C GLY A 90 -17.35 9.58 1.87
N ARG A 91 -16.41 10.48 2.15
CA ARG A 91 -15.76 11.29 1.12
C ARG A 91 -14.62 10.49 0.51
N LEU A 92 -14.56 10.48 -0.82
CA LEU A 92 -13.45 9.89 -1.58
C LEU A 92 -12.27 10.87 -1.57
N HIS A 93 -11.10 10.35 -1.22
CA HIS A 93 -9.80 11.00 -1.36
C HIS A 93 -8.98 10.20 -2.36
N GLU A 94 -8.42 10.87 -3.36
CA GLU A 94 -7.54 10.28 -4.36
C GLU A 94 -6.12 10.78 -4.11
N VAL A 95 -5.20 9.86 -3.86
CA VAL A 95 -3.80 10.17 -3.59
C VAL A 95 -2.95 9.64 -4.74
N VAL A 96 -2.45 10.55 -5.57
CA VAL A 96 -1.45 10.22 -6.60
C VAL A 96 -0.09 10.11 -5.92
N MET A 97 0.60 8.99 -6.11
CA MET A 97 1.88 8.70 -5.48
C MET A 97 3.03 8.75 -6.50
N GLU A 98 4.20 9.14 -6.05
CA GLU A 98 5.48 9.01 -6.75
C GLU A 98 6.39 7.95 -6.08
N PRO A 99 7.41 7.40 -6.77
CA PRO A 99 8.35 6.48 -6.16
C PRO A 99 9.03 7.09 -4.93
N GLY A 100 8.89 6.42 -3.79
CA GLY A 100 9.36 6.87 -2.47
C GLY A 100 8.24 7.34 -1.55
N ASP A 101 7.04 7.62 -2.08
CA ASP A 101 5.91 8.06 -1.26
C ASP A 101 5.37 6.94 -0.38
N ILE A 102 4.87 7.36 0.78
CA ILE A 102 4.19 6.51 1.77
C ILE A 102 2.84 7.16 2.08
N VAL A 103 1.77 6.38 1.95
CA VAL A 103 0.39 6.74 2.31
C VAL A 103 -0.10 5.84 3.43
#